data_AF-A0A2P4UGT5-F1
#
_entry.id   AF-A0A2P4UGT5-F1
#
_cell.length_a   1.000
_cell.length_b   1.000
_cell.length_c   1.000
_cell.angle_alpha   90.00
_cell.angle_beta   90.00
_cell.angle_gamma   90.00
#
_symmetry.space_group_name_H-M   'P 1'
#
loop_
_entity.id
_entity.type
_entity.pdbx_description
1 polymer ?
#
loop_
_entity_poly.entity_id
_entity_poly.type
_entity_poly.pdbx_seq_one_letter_code
_entity_poly.pdbx_strand_id
1 'polypeptide(L)'
;MFVALGLARHRRDRAEQELLSLFAGQWSDGFVPHIVFNDDLPRAAYYPGPELWRSAADPRAPRAVRTSGLINPPLHALAALRLRDGERGRSFLARLYPALAAHHRYLASVRDLDGSGLIAICHPWESGQDNSPAWDRPLGDLRPPPAAYAPSHPLHGPATGEDHDRYAWLAAVLRDAGYSPGHLRDEHPFAVQDPLVNGTYLASLHALAEIASLVGADPVPHREAAGRVHAALLERLWDPATGCFRAYDLRGGRPLPVVTIATFGPLLDPDLPAPILRRLADLLLSSRFAGAAGYPVPACDVQAPAFDRGGYWRGPTWINTNWLVWHGACLQDLPVVAELLRGATLRLVRQSGFREFFDPFDGTGRGGHDHSWSAALVLDLLGAR
;
A
#
# COMPACT_ATOMS: atom_id res chain seq x y z
N MET A 1 2.54 2.40 9.82
CA MET A 1 3.55 1.34 9.63
C MET A 1 4.96 1.87 9.41
N PHE A 2 5.25 2.61 8.34
CA PHE A 2 6.60 3.12 8.07
C PHE A 2 7.20 3.97 9.20
N VAL A 3 6.37 4.76 9.90
CA VAL A 3 6.78 5.51 11.10
C VAL A 3 7.33 4.58 12.18
N ALA A 4 6.71 3.42 12.41
CA ALA A 4 7.19 2.44 13.39
C ALA A 4 8.57 1.88 13.01
N LEU A 5 8.87 1.69 11.72
CA LEU A 5 10.18 1.24 11.25
C LEU A 5 11.28 2.25 11.59
N GLY A 6 11.04 3.54 11.34
CA GLY A 6 11.99 4.59 11.70
C GLY A 6 12.15 4.72 13.22
N LEU A 7 11.05 4.70 13.97
CA LEU A 7 11.08 4.74 15.43
C LEU A 7 11.81 3.53 16.03
N ALA A 8 11.73 2.34 15.41
CA ALA A 8 12.39 1.13 15.91
C ALA A 8 13.91 1.30 16.06
N ARG A 9 14.53 2.20 15.28
CA ARG A 9 15.98 2.48 15.32
C ARG A 9 16.44 3.23 16.56
N HIS A 10 15.56 4.03 17.19
CA HIS A 10 15.97 4.92 18.28
C HIS A 10 15.02 4.93 19.49
N ARG A 11 13.73 4.61 19.28
CA ARG A 11 12.64 4.70 20.24
C ARG A 11 11.70 3.51 20.10
N ARG A 12 12.20 2.33 20.46
CA ARG A 12 11.46 1.06 20.35
C ARG A 12 10.12 1.08 21.08
N ASP A 13 10.07 1.68 22.27
CA ASP A 13 8.84 1.90 23.03
C ASP A 13 7.77 2.62 22.22
N ARG A 14 8.18 3.66 21.47
CA ARG A 14 7.28 4.43 20.60
C ARG A 14 6.91 3.66 19.34
N ALA A 15 7.81 2.85 18.78
CA ALA A 15 7.50 1.99 17.64
C ALA A 15 6.43 0.94 17.99
N GLU A 16 6.55 0.30 19.15
CA GLU A 16 5.57 -0.64 19.69
C GLU A 16 4.22 0.07 19.91
N GLN A 17 4.23 1.25 20.52
CA GLN A 17 3.03 2.06 20.72
C GLN A 17 2.35 2.49 19.42
N GLU A 18 3.12 2.86 18.39
CA GLU A 18 2.60 3.27 17.09
C GLU A 18 1.78 2.16 16.42
N LEU A 19 2.29 0.91 16.46
CA LEU A 19 1.56 -0.25 15.95
C LEU A 19 0.31 -0.53 16.80
N LEU A 20 0.41 -0.47 18.13
CA LEU A 20 -0.74 -0.68 19.01
C LEU A 20 -1.85 0.37 18.80
N SER A 21 -1.49 1.63 18.59
CA SER A 21 -2.45 2.70 18.31
C SER A 21 -3.20 2.47 17.00
N LEU A 22 -2.53 1.97 15.96
CA LEU A 22 -3.20 1.59 14.71
C LEU A 22 -4.21 0.45 14.94
N PHE A 23 -3.81 -0.59 15.69
CA PHE A 23 -4.68 -1.73 16.00
C PHE A 23 -5.78 -1.41 17.01
N ALA A 24 -5.73 -0.27 17.72
CA ALA A 24 -6.89 0.25 18.46
C ALA A 24 -8.04 0.63 17.52
N GLY A 25 -7.74 0.91 16.25
CA GLY A 25 -8.72 1.09 15.18
C GLY A 25 -9.26 -0.19 14.56
N GLN A 26 -8.80 -1.38 14.98
CA GLN A 26 -9.24 -2.64 14.39
C GLN A 26 -10.70 -2.94 14.76
N TRP A 27 -11.48 -3.35 13.77
CA TRP A 27 -12.88 -3.77 13.94
C TRP A 27 -12.97 -5.21 14.43
N SER A 28 -14.11 -5.59 15.01
CA SER A 28 -14.31 -6.91 15.62
C SER A 28 -14.23 -8.08 14.62
N ASP A 29 -14.39 -7.82 13.32
CA ASP A 29 -14.24 -8.80 12.24
C ASP A 29 -12.80 -8.92 11.70
N GLY A 30 -11.86 -8.15 12.26
CA GLY A 30 -10.46 -8.15 11.86
C GLY A 30 -10.08 -7.05 10.86
N PHE A 31 -11.04 -6.28 10.32
CA PHE A 31 -10.74 -5.15 9.45
C PHE A 31 -9.84 -4.12 10.17
N VAL A 32 -8.78 -3.68 9.48
CA VAL A 32 -7.88 -2.61 9.97
C VAL A 32 -7.99 -1.43 9.01
N PRO A 33 -8.39 -0.25 9.47
CA PRO A 33 -8.61 0.93 8.64
C PRO A 33 -7.29 1.58 8.20
N HIS A 34 -7.30 2.25 7.05
CA HIS A 34 -6.19 3.07 6.59
C HIS A 34 -6.01 4.37 7.41
N ILE A 35 -7.08 4.84 8.07
CA ILE A 35 -7.07 6.03 8.92
C ILE A 35 -7.73 5.70 10.26
N VAL A 36 -7.02 6.04 11.34
CA VAL A 36 -7.57 6.21 12.68
C VAL A 36 -7.57 7.71 12.97
N PHE A 37 -8.75 8.30 13.13
CA PHE A 37 -8.89 9.74 13.29
C PHE A 37 -8.47 10.18 14.69
N ASN A 38 -7.77 11.30 14.77
CA ASN A 38 -7.46 11.97 16.04
C ASN A 38 -8.57 12.96 16.37
N ASP A 39 -9.32 12.71 17.44
CA ASP A 39 -10.42 13.55 17.90
C ASP A 39 -9.95 14.92 18.46
N ASP A 40 -8.65 15.08 18.76
CA ASP A 40 -8.07 16.36 19.21
C ASP A 40 -7.83 17.35 18.06
N LEU A 41 -7.90 16.89 16.81
CA LEU A 41 -7.72 17.76 15.64
C LEU A 41 -9.06 18.35 15.17
N PRO A 42 -9.06 19.58 14.61
CA PRO A 42 -10.26 20.14 14.02
C PRO A 42 -10.81 19.22 12.93
N ARG A 43 -12.14 19.04 12.89
CA ARG A 43 -12.80 18.15 11.90
C ARG A 43 -12.53 18.54 10.43
N ALA A 44 -12.22 19.82 10.18
CA ALA A 44 -11.87 20.33 8.86
C ALA A 44 -10.39 20.09 8.48
N ALA A 45 -9.56 19.49 9.34
CA ALA A 45 -8.14 19.30 9.09
C ALA A 45 -7.85 18.24 8.01
N TYR A 46 -8.81 17.37 7.68
CA TYR A 46 -8.68 16.36 6.63
C TYR A 46 -10.05 16.03 6.03
N TYR A 47 -10.10 15.90 4.70
CA TYR A 47 -11.28 15.44 3.97
C TYR A 47 -10.91 14.26 3.07
N PRO A 48 -11.70 13.17 3.05
CA PRO A 48 -12.94 12.97 3.80
C PRO A 48 -12.74 12.62 5.28
N GLY A 49 -13.41 13.39 6.14
CA GLY A 49 -13.40 13.19 7.59
C GLY A 49 -14.33 12.06 8.08
N PRO A 50 -14.37 11.80 9.40
CA PRO A 50 -15.20 10.75 10.02
C PRO A 50 -16.69 10.76 9.63
N GLU A 51 -17.21 11.90 9.19
CA GLU A 51 -18.60 12.18 8.85
C GLU A 51 -19.01 11.51 7.54
N LEU A 52 -18.06 11.36 6.61
CA LEU A 52 -18.26 10.52 5.45
C LEU A 52 -18.31 9.06 5.88
N TRP A 53 -17.32 8.58 6.63
CA TRP A 53 -17.14 7.17 6.94
C TRP A 53 -18.18 6.61 7.93
N ARG A 54 -18.62 7.41 8.90
CA ARG A 54 -19.63 7.03 9.90
C ARG A 54 -19.32 5.71 10.62
N SER A 55 -18.05 5.42 10.90
CA SER A 55 -17.65 4.15 11.55
C SER A 55 -18.38 3.93 12.88
N ALA A 56 -18.67 5.00 13.64
CA ALA A 56 -19.39 4.93 14.90
C ALA A 56 -20.81 4.33 14.79
N ALA A 57 -21.41 4.32 13.60
CA ALA A 57 -22.71 3.69 13.34
C ALA A 57 -22.61 2.17 13.09
N ASP A 58 -21.42 1.66 12.73
CA ASP A 58 -21.21 0.23 12.51
C ASP A 58 -20.93 -0.48 13.83
N PRO A 59 -21.65 -1.58 14.16
CA PRO A 59 -21.43 -2.32 15.40
C PRO A 59 -20.06 -3.02 15.48
N ARG A 60 -19.40 -3.27 14.35
CA ARG A 60 -18.08 -3.93 14.30
C ARG A 60 -16.94 -2.95 14.57
N ALA A 61 -17.15 -1.65 14.32
CA ALA A 61 -16.14 -0.63 14.54
C ALA A 61 -15.84 -0.41 16.03
N PRO A 62 -14.59 -0.09 16.41
CA PRO A 62 -14.25 0.25 17.77
C PRO A 62 -15.00 1.51 18.23
N ARG A 63 -15.46 1.52 19.49
CA ARG A 63 -16.20 2.67 20.06
C ARG A 63 -15.31 3.82 20.50
N ALA A 64 -14.07 3.54 20.85
CA ALA A 64 -13.15 4.51 21.43
C ALA A 64 -12.47 5.43 20.40
N VAL A 65 -12.45 5.04 19.12
CA VAL A 65 -11.81 5.81 18.05
C VAL A 65 -12.69 5.80 16.80
N ARG A 66 -12.68 6.90 16.06
CA ARG A 66 -13.32 6.97 14.74
C ARG A 66 -12.33 6.49 13.68
N THR A 67 -12.81 5.78 12.68
CA THR A 67 -11.95 5.21 11.64
C THR A 67 -12.55 5.45 10.26
N SER A 68 -11.72 5.34 9.23
CA SER A 68 -12.22 5.14 7.88
C SER A 68 -12.73 3.71 7.67
N GLY A 69 -13.25 3.42 6.47
CA GLY A 69 -13.81 2.14 6.06
C GLY A 69 -13.07 1.43 4.92
N LEU A 70 -11.82 1.83 4.66
CA LEU A 70 -10.95 1.20 3.67
C LEU A 70 -9.66 0.66 4.30
N ILE A 71 -9.07 -0.39 3.72
CA ILE A 71 -7.76 -0.93 4.13
C ILE A 71 -6.60 -0.10 3.58
N ASN A 72 -5.38 -0.43 3.98
CA ASN A 72 -4.12 0.00 3.35
C ASN A 72 -3.32 -1.24 2.92
N PRO A 73 -2.26 -1.10 2.08
CA PRO A 73 -1.37 -2.20 1.74
C PRO A 73 -0.85 -2.90 3.02
N PRO A 74 -1.10 -4.21 3.20
CA PRO A 74 -0.88 -4.87 4.47
C PRO A 74 0.60 -5.17 4.69
N LEU A 75 1.34 -4.26 5.34
CA LEU A 75 2.74 -4.44 5.78
C LEU A 75 2.88 -4.62 7.29
N HIS A 76 1.77 -4.80 8.01
CA HIS A 76 1.70 -4.67 9.46
C HIS A 76 2.55 -5.73 10.16
N ALA A 77 2.49 -6.99 9.70
CA ALA A 77 3.26 -8.07 10.29
C ALA A 77 4.76 -7.92 9.99
N LEU A 78 5.12 -7.47 8.78
CA LEU A 78 6.51 -7.17 8.43
C LEU A 78 7.09 -6.09 9.34
N ALA A 79 6.34 -5.01 9.58
CA ALA A 79 6.75 -3.95 10.49
C ALA A 79 6.87 -4.44 11.94
N ALA A 80 5.93 -5.25 12.41
CA ALA A 80 5.97 -5.84 13.75
C ALA A 80 7.18 -6.77 13.92
N LEU A 81 7.50 -7.60 12.92
CA LEU A 81 8.62 -8.52 12.96
C LEU A 81 9.96 -7.79 13.14
N ARG A 82 10.12 -6.56 12.63
CA ARG A 82 11.33 -5.75 12.91
C ARG A 82 11.54 -5.45 14.40
N LEU A 83 10.52 -5.64 15.24
CA LEU A 83 10.55 -5.49 16.70
C LEU A 83 10.61 -6.86 17.43
N ARG A 84 11.20 -7.89 16.82
CA ARG A 84 11.30 -9.25 17.41
C ARG A 84 12.37 -9.43 18.49
N ASP A 85 13.39 -8.57 18.54
CA ASP A 85 14.60 -8.87 19.32
C ASP A 85 14.36 -8.88 20.83
N GLY A 86 14.94 -9.87 21.51
CA GLY A 86 14.89 -10.04 22.96
C GLY A 86 13.53 -10.51 23.51
N GLU A 87 13.49 -10.78 24.82
CA GLU A 87 12.27 -11.23 25.52
C GLU A 87 11.13 -10.21 25.40
N ARG A 88 11.46 -8.91 25.48
CA ARG A 88 10.50 -7.82 25.25
C ARG A 88 9.85 -7.91 23.87
N GLY A 89 10.66 -8.13 22.82
CA GLY A 89 10.16 -8.26 21.46
C GLY A 89 9.21 -9.44 21.31
N ARG A 90 9.58 -10.61 21.85
CA ARG A 90 8.70 -11.78 21.86
C ARG A 90 7.39 -11.52 22.61
N SER A 91 7.42 -10.86 23.77
CA SER A 91 6.23 -10.50 24.53
C SER A 91 5.32 -9.52 23.78
N PHE A 92 5.90 -8.50 23.15
CA PHE A 92 5.18 -7.57 22.28
C PHE A 92 4.51 -8.29 21.10
N LEU A 93 5.26 -9.16 20.40
CA LEU A 93 4.75 -9.95 19.30
C LEU A 93 3.62 -10.89 19.74
N ALA A 94 3.77 -11.55 20.89
CA ALA A 94 2.73 -12.42 21.44
C ALA A 94 1.42 -11.65 21.72
N ARG A 95 1.53 -10.41 22.20
CA ARG A 95 0.39 -9.52 22.41
C ARG A 95 -0.27 -9.08 21.09
N LEU A 96 0.52 -8.77 20.07
CA LEU A 96 0.01 -8.22 18.80
C LEU A 96 -0.47 -9.31 17.82
N TYR A 97 0.07 -10.53 17.92
CA TYR A 97 -0.19 -11.63 16.99
C TYR A 97 -1.67 -11.93 16.74
N PRO A 98 -2.56 -12.01 17.75
CA PRO A 98 -3.99 -12.30 17.50
C PRO A 98 -4.66 -11.27 16.59
N ALA A 99 -4.32 -9.99 16.76
CA ALA A 99 -4.84 -8.88 15.96
C ALA A 99 -4.33 -8.94 14.52
N LEU A 100 -3.03 -9.24 14.34
CA LEU A 100 -2.44 -9.46 13.01
C LEU A 100 -3.10 -10.65 12.29
N ALA A 101 -3.27 -11.77 12.99
CA ALA A 101 -3.91 -12.96 12.44
C ALA A 101 -5.39 -12.71 12.07
N ALA A 102 -6.13 -11.96 12.89
CA ALA A 102 -7.50 -11.55 12.57
C ALA A 102 -7.56 -10.69 11.29
N HIS A 103 -6.60 -9.77 11.12
CA HIS A 103 -6.53 -8.95 9.92
C HIS A 103 -6.26 -9.77 8.66
N HIS A 104 -5.33 -10.72 8.70
CA HIS A 104 -5.06 -11.58 7.54
C HIS A 104 -6.24 -12.50 7.23
N ARG A 105 -6.98 -12.98 8.25
CA ARG A 105 -8.24 -13.72 8.02
C ARG A 105 -9.30 -12.84 7.37
N TYR A 106 -9.44 -11.58 7.77
CA TYR A 106 -10.34 -10.63 7.12
C TYR A 106 -9.96 -10.45 5.65
N LEU A 107 -8.68 -10.19 5.35
CA LEU A 107 -8.20 -10.04 3.98
C LEU A 107 -8.51 -11.28 3.11
N ALA A 108 -8.19 -12.47 3.60
CA ALA A 108 -8.43 -13.72 2.88
C ALA A 108 -9.92 -14.05 2.68
N SER A 109 -10.80 -13.64 3.59
CA SER A 109 -12.24 -13.99 3.52
C SER A 109 -13.11 -12.92 2.86
N VAL A 110 -12.70 -11.66 2.94
CA VAL A 110 -13.50 -10.51 2.49
C VAL A 110 -12.90 -9.84 1.26
N ARG A 111 -11.58 -9.91 1.05
CA ARG A 111 -10.90 -9.22 -0.06
C ARG A 111 -10.45 -10.13 -1.20
N ASP A 112 -10.35 -11.44 -0.98
CA ASP A 112 -10.27 -12.41 -2.07
C ASP A 112 -11.66 -12.63 -2.67
N LEU A 113 -12.03 -11.77 -3.63
CA LEU A 113 -13.39 -11.71 -4.14
C LEU A 113 -13.74 -12.87 -5.10
N ASP A 114 -12.73 -13.46 -5.74
CA ASP A 114 -12.90 -14.50 -6.74
C ASP A 114 -12.30 -15.85 -6.32
N GLY A 115 -11.78 -15.96 -5.10
CA GLY A 115 -11.22 -17.20 -4.53
C GLY A 115 -9.85 -17.57 -5.12
N SER A 116 -9.17 -16.62 -5.73
CA SER A 116 -7.86 -16.83 -6.37
C SER A 116 -6.70 -16.87 -5.39
N GLY A 117 -6.90 -16.43 -4.15
CA GLY A 117 -5.86 -16.15 -3.18
C GLY A 117 -5.35 -14.70 -3.23
N LEU A 118 -5.66 -13.93 -4.27
CA LEU A 118 -5.27 -12.51 -4.36
C LEU A 118 -6.34 -11.62 -3.77
N ILE A 119 -5.92 -10.60 -3.02
CA ILE A 119 -6.82 -9.59 -2.49
C ILE A 119 -7.06 -8.47 -3.50
N ALA A 120 -8.31 -7.99 -3.55
CA ALA A 120 -8.72 -6.86 -4.34
C ALA A 120 -8.84 -5.59 -3.48
N ILE A 121 -8.35 -4.48 -4.04
CA ILE A 121 -8.72 -3.14 -3.59
C ILE A 121 -10.11 -2.79 -4.12
N CYS A 122 -10.92 -2.18 -3.28
CA CYS A 122 -12.26 -1.70 -3.60
C CYS A 122 -12.31 -0.18 -3.80
N HIS A 123 -11.20 0.49 -3.55
CA HIS A 123 -11.06 1.92 -3.73
C HIS A 123 -9.59 2.24 -4.05
N PRO A 124 -9.28 3.19 -4.95
CA PRO A 124 -7.90 3.59 -5.27
C PRO A 124 -7.02 3.87 -4.05
N TRP A 125 -7.54 4.61 -3.05
CA TRP A 125 -6.87 4.86 -1.77
C TRP A 125 -6.34 3.62 -1.04
N GLU A 126 -6.91 2.44 -1.26
CA GLU A 126 -6.43 1.19 -0.63
C GLU A 126 -5.11 0.69 -1.19
N SER A 127 -4.71 1.15 -2.38
CA SER A 127 -3.38 0.90 -2.92
C SER A 127 -2.30 1.77 -2.26
N GLY A 128 -2.69 2.87 -1.61
CA GLY A 128 -1.79 3.95 -1.25
C GLY A 128 -1.24 4.73 -2.45
N GLN A 129 -1.83 4.55 -3.64
CA GLN A 129 -1.45 5.18 -4.90
C GLN A 129 -2.65 5.85 -5.59
N ASP A 130 -3.22 6.84 -4.89
CA ASP A 130 -4.57 7.38 -5.08
C ASP A 130 -4.97 7.67 -6.53
N ASN A 131 -4.20 8.50 -7.23
CA ASN A 131 -4.45 8.90 -8.62
C ASN A 131 -3.52 8.18 -9.62
N SER A 132 -3.02 7.00 -9.25
CA SER A 132 -2.20 6.17 -10.14
C SER A 132 -2.95 5.95 -11.46
N PRO A 133 -2.27 6.09 -12.61
CA PRO A 133 -2.88 5.93 -13.91
C PRO A 133 -3.37 4.49 -14.18
N ALA A 134 -2.99 3.52 -13.33
CA ALA A 134 -3.56 2.17 -13.35
C ALA A 134 -5.09 2.19 -13.14
N TRP A 135 -5.60 3.13 -12.33
CA TRP A 135 -7.02 3.18 -11.96
C TRP A 135 -7.88 3.96 -12.97
N ASP A 136 -7.27 4.65 -13.95
CA ASP A 136 -7.98 5.53 -14.88
C ASP A 136 -9.09 4.81 -15.63
N ARG A 137 -8.82 3.59 -16.12
CA ARG A 137 -9.79 2.80 -16.86
C ARG A 137 -10.96 2.32 -15.97
N PRO A 138 -10.73 1.62 -14.84
CA PRO A 138 -11.85 1.20 -13.98
C PRO A 138 -12.64 2.39 -13.41
N LEU A 139 -12.00 3.53 -13.11
CA LEU A 139 -12.71 4.76 -12.70
C LEU A 139 -13.50 5.39 -13.84
N GLY A 140 -12.95 5.41 -15.05
CA GLY A 140 -13.59 5.94 -16.25
C GLY A 140 -14.82 5.15 -16.68
N ASP A 141 -14.90 3.86 -16.32
CA ASP A 141 -16.07 3.01 -16.55
C ASP A 141 -17.21 3.29 -15.55
N LEU A 142 -16.91 3.93 -14.41
CA LEU A 142 -17.93 4.31 -13.43
C LEU A 142 -18.90 5.36 -13.98
N ARG A 143 -20.17 5.21 -13.59
CA ARG A 143 -21.26 6.13 -13.92
C ARG A 143 -21.97 6.57 -12.63
N PRO A 144 -21.32 7.39 -11.78
CA PRO A 144 -21.96 7.90 -10.57
C PRO A 144 -23.21 8.72 -10.96
N PRO A 145 -24.29 8.69 -10.17
CA PRO A 145 -25.45 9.53 -10.42
C PRO A 145 -25.04 11.02 -10.33
N PRO A 146 -25.70 11.92 -11.11
CA PRO A 146 -25.48 13.36 -10.97
C PRO A 146 -25.62 13.79 -9.51
N ALA A 147 -24.60 14.48 -8.99
CA ALA A 147 -24.23 14.50 -7.58
C ALA A 147 -25.36 14.89 -6.61
N ALA A 148 -25.68 14.00 -5.67
CA ALA A 148 -26.40 14.30 -4.43
C ALA A 148 -25.46 14.48 -3.20
N TYR A 149 -24.16 14.27 -3.38
CA TYR A 149 -23.23 14.09 -2.25
C TYR A 149 -22.46 15.36 -1.84
N ALA A 150 -22.41 16.42 -2.66
CA ALA A 150 -21.78 17.70 -2.31
C ALA A 150 -22.33 18.89 -3.14
N PRO A 151 -23.54 19.40 -2.85
CA PRO A 151 -24.23 20.41 -3.68
C PRO A 151 -23.53 21.78 -3.76
N SER A 152 -22.49 22.03 -2.96
CA SER A 152 -21.76 23.31 -2.89
C SER A 152 -20.35 23.27 -3.48
N HIS A 153 -19.91 22.13 -4.04
CA HIS A 153 -18.65 22.04 -4.78
C HIS A 153 -18.96 21.73 -6.24
N PRO A 154 -18.58 22.60 -7.19
CA PRO A 154 -18.59 22.22 -8.60
C PRO A 154 -17.75 20.96 -8.80
N LEU A 155 -18.11 20.12 -9.77
CA LEU A 155 -17.24 19.08 -10.33
C LEU A 155 -15.99 19.77 -10.89
N HIS A 156 -15.00 20.01 -10.03
CA HIS A 156 -13.71 20.52 -10.44
C HIS A 156 -12.86 19.30 -10.73
N GLY A 157 -12.60 19.04 -12.02
CA GLY A 157 -11.43 18.24 -12.38
C GLY A 157 -10.21 18.90 -11.74
N PRO A 158 -9.50 18.25 -10.81
CA PRO A 158 -8.36 18.85 -10.16
C PRO A 158 -7.19 18.95 -11.14
N ALA A 159 -6.28 19.88 -10.87
CA ALA A 159 -5.12 20.21 -11.69
C ALA A 159 -4.12 19.04 -11.88
N THR A 160 -4.36 17.88 -11.26
CA THR A 160 -3.45 16.70 -11.17
C THR A 160 -4.13 15.37 -11.55
N GLY A 161 -5.37 15.38 -12.07
CA GLY A 161 -6.07 14.16 -12.49
C GLY A 161 -6.51 13.24 -11.34
N GLU A 162 -6.62 13.77 -10.12
CA GLU A 162 -7.42 13.19 -9.03
C GLU A 162 -8.92 13.23 -9.39
N ASP A 163 -9.72 12.33 -8.84
CA ASP A 163 -11.17 12.34 -9.06
C ASP A 163 -11.92 12.26 -7.74
N HIS A 164 -11.81 13.35 -6.98
CA HIS A 164 -12.34 13.44 -5.62
C HIS A 164 -13.83 13.10 -5.54
N ASP A 165 -14.60 13.42 -6.58
CA ASP A 165 -16.03 13.10 -6.64
C ASP A 165 -16.26 11.59 -6.80
N ARG A 166 -15.55 10.92 -7.71
CA ARG A 166 -15.62 9.45 -7.83
C ARG A 166 -15.09 8.76 -6.59
N TYR A 167 -14.03 9.27 -5.96
CA TYR A 167 -13.48 8.69 -4.72
C TYR A 167 -14.48 8.79 -3.57
N ALA A 168 -15.01 9.99 -3.33
CA ALA A 168 -15.99 10.19 -2.27
C ALA A 168 -17.29 9.40 -2.53
N TRP A 169 -17.71 9.28 -3.80
CA TRP A 169 -18.82 8.42 -4.19
C TRP A 169 -18.56 6.94 -3.89
N LEU A 170 -17.41 6.39 -4.27
CA LEU A 170 -17.07 4.98 -3.98
C LEU A 170 -17.05 4.71 -2.47
N ALA A 171 -16.48 5.63 -1.68
CA ALA A 171 -16.50 5.54 -0.23
C ALA A 171 -17.94 5.60 0.34
N ALA A 172 -18.80 6.46 -0.21
CA ALA A 172 -20.22 6.53 0.17
C ALA A 172 -20.99 5.24 -0.19
N VAL A 173 -20.77 4.67 -1.38
CA VAL A 173 -21.38 3.39 -1.80
C VAL A 173 -21.04 2.28 -0.81
N LEU A 174 -19.75 2.13 -0.48
CA LEU A 174 -19.30 1.09 0.46
C LEU A 174 -19.92 1.28 1.86
N ARG A 175 -19.98 2.52 2.34
CA ARG A 175 -20.61 2.87 3.62
C ARG A 175 -22.12 2.59 3.62
N ASP A 176 -22.81 3.02 2.57
CA ASP A 176 -24.28 2.91 2.48
C ASP A 176 -24.71 1.45 2.34
N ALA A 177 -23.84 0.59 1.80
CA ALA A 177 -23.97 -0.87 1.85
C ALA A 177 -23.57 -1.49 3.20
N GLY A 178 -23.29 -0.68 4.22
CA GLY A 178 -22.92 -1.12 5.56
C GLY A 178 -21.60 -1.89 5.60
N TYR A 179 -20.63 -1.57 4.72
CA TYR A 179 -19.34 -2.28 4.64
C TYR A 179 -19.51 -3.81 4.55
N SER A 180 -20.53 -4.26 3.82
CA SER A 180 -20.89 -5.68 3.72
C SER A 180 -19.93 -6.44 2.80
N PRO A 181 -19.34 -7.58 3.23
CA PRO A 181 -18.56 -8.44 2.36
C PRO A 181 -19.31 -8.94 1.12
N GLY A 182 -20.63 -9.18 1.23
CA GLY A 182 -21.46 -9.60 0.10
C GLY A 182 -21.59 -8.52 -0.96
N HIS A 183 -21.88 -7.28 -0.55
CA HIS A 183 -21.92 -6.15 -1.47
C HIS A 183 -20.57 -5.94 -2.15
N LEU A 184 -19.47 -6.03 -1.39
CA LEU A 184 -18.13 -5.90 -1.95
C LEU A 184 -17.84 -6.96 -3.03
N ARG A 185 -18.26 -8.21 -2.82
CA ARG A 185 -18.06 -9.29 -3.80
C ARG A 185 -18.93 -9.09 -5.03
N ASP A 186 -20.22 -8.87 -4.83
CA ASP A 186 -21.24 -9.09 -5.85
C ASP A 186 -21.67 -7.81 -6.59
N GLU A 187 -21.59 -6.64 -5.94
CA GLU A 187 -22.22 -5.40 -6.42
C GLU A 187 -21.25 -4.22 -6.54
N HIS A 188 -20.22 -4.16 -5.70
CA HIS A 188 -19.36 -2.98 -5.62
C HIS A 188 -18.61 -2.71 -6.94
N PRO A 189 -18.70 -1.51 -7.53
CA PRO A 189 -18.36 -1.29 -8.94
C PRO A 189 -16.87 -1.16 -9.23
N PHE A 190 -16.02 -1.09 -8.19
CA PHE A 190 -14.56 -1.03 -8.34
C PHE A 190 -13.93 -2.19 -7.60
N ALA A 191 -13.21 -3.07 -8.31
CA ALA A 191 -12.46 -4.17 -7.71
C ALA A 191 -11.22 -4.48 -8.54
N VAL A 192 -10.04 -4.26 -7.97
CA VAL A 192 -8.77 -4.42 -8.68
C VAL A 192 -7.77 -5.21 -7.86
N GLN A 193 -7.14 -6.21 -8.47
CA GLN A 193 -6.01 -6.92 -7.89
C GLN A 193 -4.72 -6.18 -8.27
N ASP A 194 -4.11 -5.53 -7.30
CA ASP A 194 -2.89 -4.72 -7.47
C ASP A 194 -1.63 -5.53 -7.12
N PRO A 195 -0.58 -5.56 -7.98
CA PRO A 195 0.67 -6.25 -7.69
C PRO A 195 1.40 -5.71 -6.46
N LEU A 196 1.31 -4.41 -6.16
CA LEU A 196 1.95 -3.86 -4.96
C LEU A 196 1.23 -4.34 -3.69
N VAL A 197 -0.08 -4.13 -3.61
CA VAL A 197 -0.89 -4.61 -2.48
C VAL A 197 -0.69 -6.10 -2.25
N ASN A 198 -0.73 -6.94 -3.29
CA ASN A 198 -0.55 -8.38 -3.15
C ASN A 198 0.91 -8.79 -2.84
N GLY A 199 1.91 -8.08 -3.35
CA GLY A 199 3.30 -8.26 -2.95
C GLY A 199 3.53 -7.92 -1.47
N THR A 200 2.92 -6.84 -0.97
CA THR A 200 2.97 -6.51 0.46
C THR A 200 2.22 -7.52 1.33
N TYR A 201 1.07 -8.01 0.86
CA TYR A 201 0.31 -9.05 1.53
C TYR A 201 1.10 -10.36 1.66
N LEU A 202 1.75 -10.79 0.58
CA LEU A 202 2.64 -11.94 0.59
C LEU A 202 3.78 -11.78 1.61
N ALA A 203 4.47 -10.63 1.59
CA ALA A 203 5.53 -10.32 2.54
C ALA A 203 5.02 -10.36 4.00
N SER A 204 3.82 -9.85 4.23
CA SER A 204 3.17 -9.84 5.55
C SER A 204 2.74 -11.25 5.99
N LEU A 205 2.33 -12.13 5.07
CA LEU A 205 2.05 -13.55 5.38
C LEU A 205 3.32 -14.30 5.81
N HIS A 206 4.44 -14.11 5.10
CA HIS A 206 5.72 -14.67 5.51
C HIS A 206 6.13 -14.16 6.89
N ALA A 207 6.02 -12.84 7.13
CA ALA A 207 6.31 -12.26 8.42
C ALA A 207 5.39 -12.79 9.53
N LEU A 208 4.10 -13.00 9.24
CA LEU A 208 3.14 -13.55 10.19
C LEU A 208 3.44 -15.01 10.54
N ALA A 209 3.92 -15.81 9.58
CA ALA A 209 4.39 -17.17 9.81
C ALA A 209 5.63 -17.21 10.73
N GLU A 210 6.56 -16.27 10.54
CA GLU A 210 7.73 -16.15 11.43
C GLU A 210 7.30 -15.70 12.83
N ILE A 211 6.43 -14.69 12.95
CA ILE A 211 5.88 -14.26 14.24
C ILE A 211 5.19 -15.43 14.94
N ALA A 212 4.37 -16.21 14.24
CA ALA A 212 3.69 -17.38 14.81
C ALA A 212 4.71 -18.35 15.45
N SER A 213 5.78 -18.64 14.72
CA SER A 213 6.87 -19.51 15.21
C SER A 213 7.54 -18.94 16.46
N LEU A 214 7.83 -17.63 16.47
CA LEU A 214 8.49 -16.95 17.58
C LEU A 214 7.66 -16.91 18.88
N VAL A 215 6.33 -16.92 18.76
CA VAL A 215 5.39 -16.84 19.89
C VAL A 215 4.77 -18.19 20.27
N GLY A 216 5.17 -19.27 19.61
CA GLY A 216 4.68 -20.64 19.87
C GLY A 216 3.29 -20.96 19.29
N ALA A 217 2.83 -20.20 18.31
CA ALA A 217 1.62 -20.48 17.54
C ALA A 217 1.94 -21.27 16.25
N ASP A 218 0.91 -21.85 15.61
CA ASP A 218 1.08 -22.62 14.37
C ASP A 218 1.39 -21.70 13.16
N PRO A 219 2.55 -21.85 12.50
CA PRO A 219 2.90 -21.06 11.32
C PRO A 219 2.34 -21.63 10.01
N VAL A 220 1.85 -22.89 9.98
CA VAL A 220 1.50 -23.60 8.74
C VAL A 220 0.41 -22.88 7.92
N PRO A 221 -0.72 -22.44 8.50
CA PRO A 221 -1.77 -21.78 7.72
C PRO A 221 -1.29 -20.49 7.02
N HIS A 222 -0.36 -19.76 7.64
CA HIS A 222 0.22 -18.54 7.08
C HIS A 222 1.16 -18.84 5.92
N ARG A 223 1.94 -19.92 6.00
CA ARG A 223 2.82 -20.39 4.90
C ARG A 223 2.01 -20.90 3.71
N GLU A 224 0.95 -21.65 3.95
CA GLU A 224 0.06 -22.13 2.87
C GLU A 224 -0.64 -20.96 2.16
N ALA A 225 -1.09 -19.96 2.92
CA ALA A 225 -1.65 -18.73 2.36
C ALA A 225 -0.62 -17.97 1.52
N ALA A 226 0.64 -17.85 1.99
CA ALA A 226 1.72 -17.25 1.22
C ALA A 226 1.94 -18.00 -0.11
N GLY A 227 1.99 -19.34 -0.07
CA GLY A 227 2.12 -20.16 -1.29
C GLY A 227 0.98 -19.96 -2.29
N ARG A 228 -0.27 -19.80 -1.83
CA ARG A 228 -1.41 -19.48 -2.71
C ARG A 228 -1.27 -18.11 -3.37
N VAL A 229 -0.90 -17.08 -2.59
CA VAL A 229 -0.68 -15.72 -3.11
C VAL A 229 0.47 -15.69 -4.12
N HIS A 230 1.59 -16.35 -3.81
CA HIS A 230 2.74 -16.51 -4.71
C HIS A 230 2.30 -17.10 -6.06
N ALA A 231 1.63 -18.25 -6.05
CA ALA A 231 1.18 -18.90 -7.27
C ALA A 231 0.23 -17.99 -8.09
N ALA A 232 -0.73 -17.36 -7.42
CA ALA A 232 -1.72 -16.51 -8.09
C ALA A 232 -1.12 -15.20 -8.64
N LEU A 233 -0.10 -14.63 -7.99
CA LEU A 233 0.65 -13.48 -8.51
C LEU A 233 1.29 -13.81 -9.86
N LEU A 234 1.96 -14.96 -9.93
CA LEU A 234 2.63 -15.44 -11.14
C LEU A 234 1.67 -15.86 -12.24
N GLU A 235 0.54 -16.47 -11.89
CA GLU A 235 -0.45 -16.93 -12.88
C GLU A 235 -1.24 -15.76 -13.47
N ARG A 236 -1.66 -14.80 -12.64
CA ARG A 236 -2.64 -13.79 -13.05
C ARG A 236 -2.06 -12.43 -13.36
N LEU A 237 -1.11 -11.96 -12.56
CA LEU A 237 -0.63 -10.59 -12.64
C LEU A 237 0.62 -10.46 -13.50
N TRP A 238 1.37 -11.54 -13.71
CA TRP A 238 2.55 -11.54 -14.58
C TRP A 238 2.17 -11.56 -16.06
N ASP A 239 2.65 -10.58 -16.82
CA ASP A 239 2.53 -10.56 -18.28
C ASP A 239 3.88 -10.94 -18.92
N PRO A 240 4.04 -12.17 -19.44
CA PRO A 240 5.29 -12.63 -20.03
C PRO A 240 5.67 -11.89 -21.32
N ALA A 241 4.70 -11.31 -22.04
CA ALA A 241 4.96 -10.60 -23.29
C ALA A 241 5.63 -9.25 -23.04
N THR A 242 5.23 -8.55 -21.97
CA THR A 242 5.82 -7.26 -21.61
C THR A 242 6.82 -7.33 -20.45
N GLY A 243 6.95 -8.48 -19.80
CA GLY A 243 7.94 -8.73 -18.75
C GLY A 243 7.68 -7.91 -17.49
N CYS A 244 6.41 -7.66 -17.16
CA CYS A 244 6.02 -6.86 -16.00
C CYS A 244 4.77 -7.45 -15.32
N PHE A 245 4.53 -7.06 -14.08
CA PHE A 245 3.28 -7.34 -13.39
C PHE A 245 2.28 -6.21 -13.63
N ARG A 246 1.04 -6.58 -13.94
CA ARG A 246 -0.06 -5.66 -14.24
C ARG A 246 -1.18 -5.85 -13.24
N ALA A 247 -1.78 -4.75 -12.81
CA ALA A 247 -3.02 -4.81 -12.05
C ALA A 247 -4.15 -5.42 -12.88
N TYR A 248 -5.08 -6.10 -12.24
CA TYR A 248 -6.18 -6.81 -12.90
C TYR A 248 -7.52 -6.28 -12.42
N ASP A 249 -8.31 -5.75 -13.35
CA ASP A 249 -9.66 -5.25 -13.11
C ASP A 249 -10.65 -6.41 -13.11
N LEU A 250 -11.16 -6.78 -11.93
CA LEU A 250 -12.08 -7.89 -11.75
C LEU A 250 -13.46 -7.61 -12.36
N ARG A 251 -13.87 -6.34 -12.42
CA ARG A 251 -15.18 -5.96 -13.00
C ARG A 251 -15.11 -5.92 -14.52
N GLY A 252 -13.99 -5.47 -15.06
CA GLY A 252 -13.70 -5.48 -16.50
C GLY A 252 -13.17 -6.81 -17.04
N GLY A 253 -12.80 -7.77 -16.17
CA GLY A 253 -12.24 -9.07 -16.54
C GLY A 253 -10.95 -8.99 -17.35
N ARG A 254 -10.06 -8.05 -17.03
CA ARG A 254 -8.90 -7.73 -17.88
C ARG A 254 -7.69 -7.17 -17.12
N PRO A 255 -6.46 -7.43 -17.59
CA PRO A 255 -5.28 -6.71 -17.15
C PRO A 255 -5.36 -5.22 -17.50
N LEU A 256 -4.77 -4.39 -16.65
CA LEU A 256 -4.68 -2.95 -16.83
C LEU A 256 -3.41 -2.59 -17.62
N PRO A 257 -3.51 -1.66 -18.60
CA PRO A 257 -2.46 -1.46 -19.59
C PRO A 257 -1.29 -0.60 -19.09
N VAL A 258 -1.48 0.19 -18.04
CA VAL A 258 -0.46 1.12 -17.56
C VAL A 258 0.50 0.40 -16.62
N VAL A 259 1.80 0.48 -16.91
CA VAL A 259 2.86 -0.05 -16.05
C VAL A 259 3.26 1.04 -15.06
N THR A 260 3.15 0.72 -13.78
CA THR A 260 3.49 1.62 -12.67
C THR A 260 4.55 0.98 -11.79
N ILE A 261 5.03 1.72 -10.79
CA ILE A 261 5.94 1.21 -9.76
C ILE A 261 5.40 -0.03 -9.04
N ALA A 262 4.07 -0.26 -9.07
CA ALA A 262 3.45 -1.44 -8.50
C ALA A 262 3.98 -2.75 -9.11
N THR A 263 4.46 -2.72 -10.37
CA THR A 263 5.07 -3.89 -11.02
C THR A 263 6.24 -4.49 -10.23
N PHE A 264 6.88 -3.71 -9.35
CA PHE A 264 8.02 -4.14 -8.55
C PHE A 264 7.61 -4.65 -7.15
N GLY A 265 6.32 -4.56 -6.79
CA GLY A 265 5.78 -5.09 -5.54
C GLY A 265 6.16 -6.56 -5.27
N PRO A 266 6.07 -7.46 -6.28
CA PRO A 266 6.48 -8.86 -6.13
C PRO A 266 7.98 -9.09 -5.85
N LEU A 267 8.85 -8.08 -5.86
CA LEU A 267 10.23 -8.24 -5.36
C LEU A 267 10.27 -8.58 -3.85
N LEU A 268 9.16 -8.38 -3.13
CA LEU A 268 9.00 -8.76 -1.73
C LEU A 268 8.73 -10.27 -1.52
N ASP A 269 8.60 -11.03 -2.60
CA ASP A 269 8.42 -12.48 -2.58
C ASP A 269 9.79 -13.20 -2.56
N PRO A 270 10.19 -13.84 -1.44
CA PRO A 270 11.49 -14.50 -1.36
C PRO A 270 11.67 -15.64 -2.38
N ASP A 271 10.58 -16.20 -2.91
CA ASP A 271 10.58 -17.33 -3.83
C ASP A 271 10.38 -16.91 -5.31
N LEU A 272 10.55 -15.61 -5.62
CA LEU A 272 10.34 -15.08 -6.97
C LEU A 272 11.26 -15.77 -8.00
N PRO A 273 10.73 -16.33 -9.11
CA PRO A 273 11.54 -17.04 -10.08
C PRO A 273 12.65 -16.18 -10.72
N ALA A 274 13.88 -16.70 -10.76
CA ALA A 274 15.04 -15.98 -11.28
C ALA A 274 14.86 -15.36 -12.69
N PRO A 275 14.16 -15.98 -13.67
CA PRO A 275 13.89 -15.34 -14.96
C PRO A 275 12.99 -14.09 -14.86
N ILE A 276 12.03 -14.10 -13.94
CA ILE A 276 11.13 -12.96 -13.68
C ILE A 276 11.92 -11.86 -12.95
N LEU A 277 12.69 -12.23 -11.93
CA LEU A 277 13.57 -11.30 -11.21
C LEU A 277 14.52 -10.55 -12.16
N ARG A 278 15.16 -11.25 -13.10
CA ARG A 278 16.01 -10.62 -14.13
C ARG A 278 15.24 -9.62 -14.97
N ARG A 279 14.05 -9.96 -15.46
CA ARG A 279 13.22 -9.04 -16.25
C ARG A 279 12.79 -7.81 -15.46
N LEU A 280 12.46 -7.96 -14.18
CA LEU A 280 12.13 -6.82 -13.33
C LEU A 280 13.35 -5.91 -13.09
N ALA A 281 14.53 -6.49 -12.84
CA ALA A 281 15.76 -5.71 -12.69
C ALA A 281 16.09 -4.94 -13.98
N ASP A 282 15.98 -5.59 -15.15
CA ASP A 282 16.17 -4.97 -16.45
C ASP A 282 15.16 -3.84 -16.69
N LEU A 283 13.87 -4.06 -16.39
CA LEU A 283 12.82 -3.05 -16.51
C LEU A 283 13.10 -1.85 -15.60
N LEU A 284 13.45 -2.09 -14.33
CA LEU A 284 13.76 -1.04 -13.36
C LEU A 284 14.92 -0.16 -13.83
N LEU A 285 15.98 -0.77 -14.35
CA LEU A 285 17.19 -0.08 -14.82
C LEU A 285 17.05 0.49 -16.25
N SER A 286 15.96 0.20 -16.94
CA SER A 286 15.71 0.70 -18.30
C SER A 286 15.34 2.18 -18.35
N SER A 287 15.30 2.73 -19.57
CA SER A 287 14.83 4.10 -19.86
C SER A 287 13.33 4.34 -19.60
N ARG A 288 12.60 3.32 -19.13
CA ARG A 288 11.20 3.43 -18.67
C ARG A 288 11.12 3.87 -17.20
N PHE A 289 12.17 3.62 -16.43
CA PHE A 289 12.24 3.95 -14.99
C PHE A 289 13.60 4.58 -14.64
N ALA A 290 14.44 3.87 -13.89
CA ALA A 290 15.66 4.42 -13.30
C ALA A 290 16.72 4.84 -14.33
N GLY A 291 16.72 4.24 -15.52
CA GLY A 291 17.67 4.56 -16.58
C GLY A 291 17.43 5.91 -17.27
N ALA A 292 16.24 6.52 -17.10
CA ALA A 292 15.91 7.84 -17.67
C ALA A 292 15.75 8.94 -16.61
N ALA A 293 15.63 8.58 -15.34
CA ALA A 293 15.38 9.50 -14.23
C ALA A 293 16.65 9.70 -13.38
N GLY A 294 16.95 10.94 -12.99
CA GLY A 294 18.05 11.24 -12.06
C GLY A 294 17.81 10.71 -10.65
N TYR A 295 16.53 10.49 -10.30
CA TYR A 295 16.06 10.04 -9.01
C TYR A 295 15.01 8.92 -9.16
N PRO A 296 15.42 7.65 -9.12
CA PRO A 296 14.50 6.52 -9.16
C PRO A 296 13.68 6.39 -7.87
N VAL A 297 12.55 5.67 -7.86
CA VAL A 297 11.83 5.09 -9.00
C VAL A 297 10.57 5.94 -9.27
N PRO A 298 10.36 6.43 -10.51
CA PRO A 298 9.11 7.12 -10.88
C PRO A 298 7.88 6.25 -10.59
N ALA A 299 6.78 6.86 -10.13
CA ALA A 299 5.54 6.15 -9.83
C ALA A 299 4.90 5.49 -11.06
N CYS A 300 5.16 6.01 -12.26
CA CYS A 300 4.71 5.48 -13.54
C CYS A 300 5.87 5.44 -14.53
N ASP A 301 5.79 4.52 -15.50
CA ASP A 301 6.67 4.51 -16.67
C ASP A 301 6.77 5.89 -17.32
N VAL A 302 7.99 6.43 -17.40
CA VAL A 302 8.24 7.80 -17.90
C VAL A 302 7.92 7.97 -19.38
N GLN A 303 7.75 6.87 -20.12
CA GLN A 303 7.38 6.85 -21.52
C GLN A 303 5.87 6.67 -21.73
N ALA A 304 5.10 6.42 -20.67
CA ALA A 304 3.66 6.28 -20.77
C ALA A 304 3.01 7.63 -21.09
N PRO A 305 1.97 7.67 -21.94
CA PRO A 305 1.21 8.91 -22.20
C PRO A 305 0.58 9.54 -20.95
N ALA A 306 0.35 8.73 -19.91
CA ALA A 306 -0.21 9.16 -18.64
C ALA A 306 0.84 9.70 -17.64
N PHE A 307 2.12 9.70 -18.00
CA PHE A 307 3.18 10.22 -17.15
C PHE A 307 3.03 11.73 -16.95
N ASP A 308 2.91 12.15 -15.70
CA ASP A 308 2.91 13.55 -15.30
C ASP A 308 3.97 13.76 -14.24
N ARG A 309 4.95 14.61 -14.55
CA ARG A 309 6.11 14.93 -13.71
C ARG A 309 5.72 15.61 -12.39
N GLY A 310 4.58 16.31 -12.35
CA GLY A 310 4.05 16.94 -11.14
C GLY A 310 2.83 16.23 -10.54
N GLY A 311 2.24 15.29 -11.27
CA GLY A 311 0.93 14.70 -10.97
C GLY A 311 0.94 13.58 -9.93
N TYR A 312 1.35 13.84 -8.69
CA TYR A 312 1.19 12.93 -7.54
C TYR A 312 1.67 11.47 -7.81
N TRP A 313 0.79 10.48 -7.95
CA TRP A 313 1.16 9.08 -8.30
C TRP A 313 1.28 8.79 -9.80
N ARG A 314 1.21 9.81 -10.66
CA ARG A 314 1.34 9.70 -12.14
C ARG A 314 2.76 9.84 -12.66
N GLY A 315 3.75 10.08 -11.81
CA GLY A 315 5.12 10.25 -12.29
C GLY A 315 6.17 10.54 -11.22
N PRO A 316 5.91 11.37 -10.20
CA PRO A 316 6.83 11.58 -9.10
C PRO A 316 7.46 10.32 -8.50
N THR A 317 8.65 10.48 -7.92
CA THR A 317 9.32 9.45 -7.12
C THR A 317 8.99 9.63 -5.63
N TRP A 318 8.88 8.52 -4.91
CA TRP A 318 8.34 8.48 -3.56
C TRP A 318 9.21 7.63 -2.63
N ILE A 319 9.48 8.13 -1.43
CA ILE A 319 10.41 7.48 -0.49
C ILE A 319 9.88 6.12 -0.03
N ASN A 320 8.57 6.00 0.20
CA ASN A 320 7.95 4.75 0.64
C ASN A 320 8.05 3.64 -0.40
N THR A 321 7.74 3.90 -1.67
CA THR A 321 7.89 2.89 -2.73
C THR A 321 9.34 2.62 -3.06
N ASN A 322 10.23 3.63 -3.03
CA ASN A 322 11.66 3.40 -3.17
C ASN A 322 12.20 2.48 -2.07
N TRP A 323 11.74 2.67 -0.83
CA TRP A 323 12.11 1.81 0.29
C TRP A 323 11.58 0.38 0.10
N LEU A 324 10.35 0.19 -0.41
CA LEU A 324 9.81 -1.14 -0.69
C LEU A 324 10.61 -1.86 -1.78
N VAL A 325 10.95 -1.17 -2.86
CA VAL A 325 11.76 -1.73 -3.95
C VAL A 325 13.19 -1.98 -3.47
N TRP A 326 13.76 -1.10 -2.64
CA TRP A 326 15.06 -1.32 -1.99
C TRP A 326 15.02 -2.55 -1.09
N HIS A 327 13.99 -2.68 -0.26
CA HIS A 327 13.84 -3.82 0.65
C HIS A 327 13.71 -5.13 -0.13
N GLY A 328 12.92 -5.13 -1.21
CA GLY A 328 12.85 -6.24 -2.15
C GLY A 328 14.20 -6.52 -2.81
N ALA A 329 14.91 -5.51 -3.30
CA ALA A 329 16.25 -5.68 -3.88
C ALA A 329 17.25 -6.30 -2.90
N CYS A 330 17.19 -5.93 -1.62
CA CYS A 330 18.00 -6.58 -0.57
C CYS A 330 17.57 -8.03 -0.34
N LEU A 331 16.27 -8.34 -0.34
CA LEU A 331 15.75 -9.70 -0.18
C LEU A 331 16.17 -10.62 -1.35
N GLN A 332 16.24 -10.06 -2.56
CA GLN A 332 16.55 -10.77 -3.80
C GLN A 332 18.05 -10.80 -4.15
N ASP A 333 18.92 -10.35 -3.25
CA ASP A 333 20.36 -10.22 -3.50
C ASP A 333 20.71 -9.43 -4.79
N LEU A 334 20.04 -8.28 -5.00
CA LEU A 334 20.30 -7.33 -6.09
C LEU A 334 21.09 -6.10 -5.59
N PRO A 335 22.42 -6.23 -5.32
CA PRO A 335 23.20 -5.18 -4.65
C PRO A 335 23.29 -3.88 -5.43
N VAL A 336 23.33 -3.95 -6.77
CA VAL A 336 23.39 -2.75 -7.63
C VAL A 336 22.11 -1.93 -7.52
N VAL A 337 20.95 -2.59 -7.56
CA VAL A 337 19.64 -1.95 -7.41
C VAL A 337 19.49 -1.39 -6.00
N ALA A 338 19.86 -2.17 -4.98
CA ALA A 338 19.78 -1.74 -3.59
C ALA A 338 20.64 -0.48 -3.34
N GLU A 339 21.89 -0.45 -3.81
CA GLU A 339 22.77 0.70 -3.62
C GLU A 339 22.31 1.93 -4.42
N LEU A 340 21.81 1.73 -5.65
CA LEU A 340 21.21 2.81 -6.44
C LEU A 340 20.06 3.48 -5.68
N LEU A 341 19.10 2.69 -5.19
CA LEU A 341 17.92 3.20 -4.50
C LEU A 341 18.27 3.86 -3.17
N ARG A 342 19.16 3.24 -2.38
CA ARG A 342 19.65 3.80 -1.12
C ARG A 342 20.36 5.13 -1.37
N GLY A 343 21.31 5.17 -2.30
CA GLY A 343 22.07 6.36 -2.64
C GLY A 343 21.21 7.49 -3.18
N ALA A 344 20.32 7.21 -4.14
CA ALA A 344 19.45 8.21 -4.74
C ALA A 344 18.43 8.79 -3.74
N THR A 345 17.83 7.94 -2.90
CA THR A 345 16.88 8.36 -1.87
C THR A 345 17.54 9.28 -0.84
N LEU A 346 18.75 8.96 -0.39
CA LEU A 346 19.50 9.83 0.53
C LEU A 346 19.91 11.16 -0.11
N ARG A 347 20.25 11.16 -1.41
CA ARG A 347 20.52 12.41 -2.15
C ARG A 347 19.29 13.30 -2.28
N LEU A 348 18.13 12.72 -2.61
CA LEU A 348 16.84 13.45 -2.69
C LEU A 348 16.56 14.23 -1.40
N VAL A 349 16.63 13.53 -0.27
CA VAL A 349 16.29 14.12 1.03
C VAL A 349 17.34 15.14 1.46
N ARG A 350 18.62 14.92 1.14
CA ARG A 350 19.68 15.91 1.37
C ARG A 350 19.47 17.20 0.56
N GLN A 351 18.96 17.09 -0.67
CA GLN A 351 18.72 18.23 -1.55
C GLN A 351 17.43 18.98 -1.18
N SER A 352 16.34 18.25 -0.97
CA SER A 352 14.98 18.81 -0.97
C SER A 352 14.23 18.66 0.36
N GLY A 353 14.88 18.09 1.38
CA GLY A 353 14.29 17.85 2.70
C GLY A 353 13.32 16.67 2.74
N PHE A 354 12.62 16.51 3.86
CA PHE A 354 11.62 15.46 4.07
C PHE A 354 10.29 15.85 3.43
N ARG A 355 10.17 15.60 2.14
CA ARG A 355 8.96 15.87 1.35
C ARG A 355 8.16 14.61 1.10
N GLU A 356 6.90 14.79 0.74
CA GLU A 356 5.98 13.71 0.44
C GLU A 356 6.39 12.96 -0.83
N PHE A 357 6.65 13.69 -1.91
CA PHE A 357 7.13 13.17 -3.20
C PHE A 357 8.08 14.15 -3.90
N PHE A 358 8.78 13.65 -4.92
CA PHE A 358 9.84 14.40 -5.59
C PHE A 358 9.71 14.26 -7.10
N ASP A 359 10.14 15.29 -7.81
CA ASP A 359 10.36 15.24 -9.25
C ASP A 359 11.47 14.22 -9.59
N PRO A 360 11.21 13.24 -10.46
CA PRO A 360 12.16 12.15 -10.71
C PRO A 360 13.39 12.59 -11.52
N PHE A 361 13.39 13.78 -12.12
CA PHE A 361 14.51 14.23 -12.96
C PHE A 361 15.41 15.24 -12.26
N ASP A 362 14.85 16.23 -11.57
CA ASP A 362 15.62 17.28 -10.90
C ASP A 362 15.63 17.17 -9.37
N GLY A 363 14.80 16.29 -8.80
CA GLY A 363 14.73 16.04 -7.35
C GLY A 363 13.98 17.10 -6.57
N THR A 364 13.30 18.04 -7.22
CA THR A 364 12.47 19.07 -6.57
C THR A 364 11.40 18.39 -5.73
N GLY A 365 11.39 18.69 -4.43
CA GLY A 365 10.38 18.17 -3.52
C GLY A 365 9.04 18.87 -3.65
N ARG A 366 7.96 18.09 -3.61
CA ARG A 366 6.55 18.50 -3.77
C ARG A 366 5.69 17.88 -2.66
N GLY A 367 4.41 18.27 -2.60
CA GLY A 367 3.47 17.84 -1.57
C GLY A 367 3.84 18.35 -0.18
N GLY A 368 3.44 17.60 0.84
CA GLY A 368 3.68 17.91 2.25
C GLY A 368 5.16 18.14 2.59
N HIS A 369 5.39 19.01 3.58
CA HIS A 369 6.68 19.20 4.25
C HIS A 369 6.74 18.36 5.52
N ASP A 370 7.96 18.10 6.01
CA ASP A 370 8.23 17.31 7.22
C ASP A 370 7.49 15.96 7.24
N HIS A 371 7.43 15.33 6.07
CA HIS A 371 6.58 14.16 5.85
C HIS A 371 7.11 12.94 6.61
N SER A 372 6.28 12.37 7.49
CA SER A 372 6.75 11.44 8.53
C SER A 372 7.32 10.13 7.99
N TRP A 373 6.75 9.53 6.93
CA TRP A 373 7.36 8.33 6.36
C TRP A 373 8.70 8.62 5.71
N SER A 374 8.93 9.84 5.20
CA SER A 374 10.16 10.18 4.49
C SER A 374 11.28 10.25 5.50
N ALA A 375 11.04 10.89 6.64
CA ALA A 375 11.95 10.87 7.77
C ALA A 375 12.18 9.45 8.32
N ALA A 376 11.10 8.70 8.56
CA ALA A 376 11.19 7.37 9.17
C ALA A 376 11.97 6.37 8.31
N LEU A 377 11.75 6.36 7.00
CA LEU A 377 12.39 5.43 6.09
C LEU A 377 13.85 5.81 5.79
N VAL A 378 14.18 7.11 5.82
CA VAL A 378 15.58 7.55 5.78
C VAL A 378 16.35 7.09 7.01
N LEU A 379 15.74 7.17 8.21
CA LEU A 379 16.35 6.62 9.43
C LEU A 379 16.61 5.11 9.28
N ASP A 380 15.65 4.37 8.74
CA ASP A 380 15.82 2.93 8.52
C ASP A 380 16.94 2.61 7.50
N LEU A 381 17.01 3.35 6.38
CA LEU A 381 18.06 3.21 5.36
C LEU A 381 19.46 3.52 5.91
N LEU A 382 19.59 4.53 6.78
CA LEU A 382 20.86 4.88 7.40
C LEU A 382 21.33 3.82 8.41
N GLY A 383 20.38 3.15 9.08
CA GLY A 383 20.65 2.08 10.04
C GLY A 383 20.82 0.69 9.43
N ALA A 384 20.71 0.54 8.10
CA ALA A 384 20.89 -0.73 7.40
C ALA A 384 22.36 -1.06 7.06
N ARG A 385 23.32 -0.36 7.70
CA ARG A 385 24.76 -0.55 7.50
C ARG A 385 25.34 -1.65 8.38
#